data_AF-A0A1F7QW54-F1
#
_entry.id   AF-A0A1F7QW54-F1
#
_cell.length_a   1.000
_cell.length_b   1.000
_cell.length_c   1.000
_cell.angle_alpha   90.00
_cell.angle_beta   90.00
_cell.angle_gamma   90.00
#
_symmetry.space_group_name_H-M   'P 1'
#
loop_
_entity.id
_entity.type
_entity.pdbx_description
1 polymer ?
#
loop_
_entity_poly.entity_id
_entity_poly.type
_entity_poly.pdbx_seq_one_letter_code
_entity_poly.pdbx_strand_id
1 'polypeptide(L)' 'MGLGTMEIVLIAAVIILLFGAKKLPELARSLGDSAKELRKGLNDDPAPTKVAVQKADTTE' A
#
# COMPACT_ATOMS: atom_id res chain seq x y z
N MET A 1 -14.30 25.77 12.24
CA MET A 1 -15.22 24.91 11.46
C MET A 1 -14.37 23.88 10.72
N GLY A 2 -13.98 22.80 11.40
CA GLY A 2 -13.27 21.69 10.79
C GLY A 2 -14.28 20.69 10.23
N LEU A 3 -13.89 19.92 9.22
CA LEU A 3 -14.72 18.85 8.69
C LEU A 3 -15.05 17.88 9.83
N GLY A 4 -16.33 17.77 10.16
CA GLY A 4 -16.79 16.85 11.18
C GLY A 4 -16.51 15.41 10.75
N THR A 5 -16.35 14.50 11.72
CA THR A 5 -16.22 13.06 11.46
C THR A 5 -17.32 12.56 10.51
N MET A 6 -18.52 13.15 10.59
CA MET A 6 -19.64 12.78 9.74
C MET A 6 -19.47 13.18 8.26
N GLU A 7 -18.97 14.39 7.96
CA GLU A 7 -18.63 14.76 6.58
C GLU A 7 -17.53 13.87 5.99
N ILE A 8 -16.50 13.52 6.78
CA ILE A 8 -15.42 12.64 6.31
C ILE A 8 -15.96 11.27 5.93
N VAL A 9 -16.85 10.70 6.77
CA VAL A 9 -17.49 9.41 6.48
C VAL A 9 -18.36 9.49 5.22
N LEU A 10 -19.11 10.57 5.04
CA LEU A 10 -19.95 10.76 3.85
C LEU A 10 -19.10 10.82 2.57
N ILE A 11 -18.00 11.59 2.59
CA ILE A 11 -17.07 11.69 1.45
C ILE A 11 -16.43 10.33 1.15
N ALA A 12 -15.98 9.62 2.19
CA ALA A 12 -15.41 8.28 2.04
C ALA A 12 -16.42 7.30 1.44
N ALA A 13 -17.70 7.38 1.85
CA ALA A 13 -18.77 6.55 1.31
C ALA A 13 -19.00 6.83 -0.19
N VAL A 14 -18.99 8.10 -0.62
CA VAL A 14 -19.10 8.47 -2.04
C VAL A 14 -17.92 7.93 -2.85
N ILE A 15 -16.69 8.09 -2.34
CA ILE A 15 -15.49 7.56 -3.00
C ILE A 15 -15.57 6.04 -3.13
N ILE A 16 -16.03 5.34 -2.08
CA ILE A 16 -16.23 3.88 -2.10
C ILE A 16 -17.32 3.48 -3.10
N LEU A 17 -18.38 4.27 -3.27
CA LEU A 17 -19.42 4.00 -4.28
C LEU A 17 -18.89 4.15 -5.72
N LEU A 18 -18.05 5.16 -5.97
CA LEU A 18 -17.49 5.42 -7.30
C LEU A 18 -16.41 4.41 -7.70
N PHE A 19 -15.48 4.11 -6.79
CA PHE A 19 -14.33 3.26 -7.06
C PHE A 19 -14.55 1.80 -6.65
N GLY A 20 -15.44 1.55 -5.70
CA GLY A 20 -15.68 0.24 -5.08
C GLY A 20 -14.85 0.02 -3.81
N ALA A 21 -15.46 -0.60 -2.80
CA ALA A 21 -14.81 -0.89 -1.51
C ALA A 21 -13.53 -1.73 -1.61
N LYS A 22 -13.39 -2.52 -2.68
CA LYS A 22 -12.20 -3.36 -2.93
C LYS A 22 -11.05 -2.59 -3.57
N LYS A 23 -11.32 -1.49 -4.30
CA LYS A 23 -10.30 -0.78 -5.08
C LYS A 23 -9.48 0.19 -4.25
N LEU A 24 -10.07 0.81 -3.22
CA LEU A 24 -9.31 1.64 -2.27
C LEU A 24 -8.16 0.87 -1.58
N PRO A 25 -8.40 -0.28 -0.94
CA PRO A 25 -7.32 -1.03 -0.29
C PRO A 25 -6.34 -1.64 -1.30
N GLU A 26 -6.81 -2.03 -2.48
CA GLU A 26 -5.96 -2.54 -3.57
C GLU A 26 -4.96 -1.46 -4.04
N LEU A 27 -5.43 -0.23 -4.29
CA LEU A 27 -4.61 0.91 -4.66
C LEU A 27 -3.66 1.34 -3.53
N ALA A 28 -4.14 1.36 -2.28
CA ALA A 28 -3.30 1.67 -1.13
C ALA A 28 -2.18 0.64 -0.96
N ARG A 29 -2.45 -0.63 -1.23
CA ARG A 29 -1.48 -1.71 -1.11
C ARG A 29 -0.43 -1.63 -2.21
N SER A 30 -0.83 -1.47 -3.48
CA SER A 30 0.12 -1.30 -4.58
C SER A 30 0.99 -0.04 -4.42
N LEU A 31 0.39 1.08 -4.02
CA LEU A 31 1.11 2.33 -3.78
C LEU A 31 2.03 2.23 -2.56
N GLY A 32 1.60 1.51 -1.53
CA GLY A 32 2.38 1.24 -0.32
C GLY A 32 3.59 0.36 -0.59
N ASP A 33 3.44 -0.69 -1.41
CA ASP A 33 4.54 -1.57 -1.82
C ASP A 33 5.56 -0.79 -2.66
N SER A 34 5.11 0.00 -3.63
CA SER A 34 6.00 0.92 -4.36
C SER A 34 6.68 1.92 -3.43
N ALA A 35 5.93 2.61 -2.57
CA ALA A 35 6.50 3.60 -1.64
C ALA A 35 7.51 2.97 -0.66
N LYS A 36 7.30 1.71 -0.28
CA LYS A 36 8.22 0.94 0.57
C LYS A 36 9.53 0.64 -0.15
N GLU A 37 9.47 0.21 -1.40
CA GLU A 37 10.66 -0.02 -2.24
C GLU A 37 11.41 1.29 -2.53
N LEU A 38 10.67 2.37 -2.84
CA LEU A 38 11.25 3.71 -3.00
C LEU A 38 11.95 4.15 -1.72
N ARG A 39 11.31 4.01 -0.54
CA ARG A 39 11.94 4.35 0.74
C ARG A 39 13.14 3.47 1.06
N LYS A 40 13.13 2.19 0.69
CA LYS A 40 14.28 1.30 0.88
C LYS A 40 15.46 1.75 0.03
N GLY A 41 15.24 2.01 -1.26
CA GLY A 41 16.29 2.49 -2.17
C GLY A 41 16.81 3.89 -1.83
N LEU A 42 16.00 4.75 -1.19
CA LEU A 42 16.43 6.08 -0.74
C LEU A 42 17.16 6.07 0.61
N ASN A 43 16.97 5.04 1.46
CA ASN A 43 17.61 4.94 2.77
C ASN A 43 18.74 3.90 2.84
N ASP A 44 18.91 3.03 1.84
CA ASP A 44 20.07 2.14 1.73
C ASP A 44 21.29 2.92 1.18
N ASP A 45 22.10 3.47 2.09
CA ASP A 45 23.54 3.73 1.88
C ASP A 45 24.26 2.36 1.77
N PRO A 46 25.29 2.19 0.91
CA PRO A 46 25.65 0.88 0.35
C PRO A 46 26.25 -0.09 1.38
N ALA A 47 25.42 -0.94 1.96
CA ALA A 47 25.85 -2.17 2.62
C ALA A 47 25.02 -3.35 2.08
N PRO A 48 25.66 -4.37 1.48
CA PRO A 48 24.95 -5.43 0.80
C PRO A 48 24.40 -6.43 1.83
N THR A 49 23.10 -6.40 2.12
CA THR A 49 22.46 -7.49 2.86
C THR A 49 21.14 -7.91 2.23
N LYS A 50 21.27 -8.94 1.38
CA LYS A 50 20.53 -10.19 1.41
C LYS A 50 19.13 -10.13 2.03
N VAL A 51 18.10 -10.23 1.18
CA VAL A 51 16.86 -10.94 1.51
C VAL A 51 16.63 -11.95 0.41
N ALA A 52 17.22 -13.13 0.60
CA ALA A 52 16.69 -14.35 0.03
C ALA A 52 15.45 -14.77 0.81
N VAL A 53 14.67 -15.67 0.21
CA VAL A 53 13.54 -16.45 0.77
C VAL A 53 12.17 -15.77 0.50
N GLN A 54 11.26 -16.27 -0.35
CA GLN A 54 10.83 -17.66 -0.57
C GLN A 54 10.05 -17.79 -1.90
N LYS A 55 10.57 -18.58 -2.85
CA LYS A 55 9.75 -19.50 -3.65
C LYS A 55 10.56 -20.78 -3.82
N ALA A 56 10.57 -21.55 -2.73
CA ALA A 56 10.80 -22.97 -2.78
C ALA A 56 9.44 -23.61 -3.11
N ASP A 57 9.29 -24.03 -4.36
CA ASP A 57 8.30 -24.99 -4.84
C ASP A 57 9.16 -26.04 -5.57
N THR A 58 9.80 -26.89 -4.77
CA THR A 58 9.51 -28.33 -4.66
C THR A 58 9.44 -29.01 -6.02
N THR A 59 10.55 -29.69 -6.34
CA THR A 59 10.61 -30.87 -7.19
C THR A 59 9.44 -31.82 -6.92
N GLU A 60 8.62 -32.07 -7.93
CA GLU A 60 8.34 -33.40 -8.50
C GLU A 60 8.23 -33.29 -10.02
#